data_AF-A0A7X7FPP3-F1
#
_entry.id   AF-A0A7X7FPP3-F1
#
_cell.length_a   1.000
_cell.length_b   1.000
_cell.length_c   1.000
_cell.angle_alpha   90.00
_cell.angle_beta   90.00
_cell.angle_gamma   90.00
#
_symmetry.space_group_name_H-M   'P 1'
#
loop_
_entity.id
_entity.type
_entity.pdbx_description
1 polymer ?
#
loop_
_entity_poly.entity_id
_entity_poly.type
_entity_poly.pdbx_seq_one_letter_code
_entity_poly.pdbx_strand_id
1 'polypeptide(L)'
;MPDEKLGTPAPVALAMVVCDAIYQDPATKKCTLLGTFSTITARRFPVSHPQLAVHVALTDGRGNVRIKLALVGDSESHPPLFSGEGMIHFADPRV
;
A
#
# COMPACT_ATOMS: atom_id res chain seq x y z
N MET A 1 -27.64 -26.89 2.13
CA MET A 1 -26.18 -26.69 2.17
C MET A 1 -25.94 -25.56 3.15
N PRO A 2 -25.25 -25.78 4.27
CA PRO A 2 -25.05 -24.74 5.27
C PRO A 2 -24.19 -23.62 4.70
N ASP A 3 -24.53 -22.38 5.07
CA ASP A 3 -23.81 -21.14 4.76
C ASP A 3 -22.30 -21.32 4.93
N GLU A 4 -21.62 -21.56 3.81
CA GLU A 4 -20.20 -21.36 3.69
C GLU A 4 -20.00 -19.85 3.85
N LYS A 5 -19.55 -19.41 5.04
CA LYS A 5 -19.17 -18.02 5.29
C LYS A 5 -18.23 -17.62 4.16
N LEU A 6 -18.76 -16.93 3.13
CA LEU A 6 -17.93 -16.22 2.17
C LEU A 6 -17.07 -15.30 3.03
N GLY A 7 -15.80 -15.67 3.21
CA GLY A 7 -14.83 -14.83 3.90
C GLY A 7 -14.95 -13.44 3.32
N THR A 8 -14.86 -12.41 4.18
CA THR A 8 -14.90 -11.02 3.73
C THR A 8 -14.01 -10.88 2.49
N PRO A 9 -14.52 -10.33 1.37
CA PRO A 9 -13.74 -10.21 0.15
C PRO A 9 -12.40 -9.51 0.45
N ALA A 10 -11.33 -10.05 -0.15
CA ALA A 10 -10.03 -9.43 -0.05
C ALA A 10 -10.09 -8.05 -0.73
N PRO A 11 -9.57 -6.98 -0.11
CA PRO A 11 -9.60 -5.66 -0.71
C PRO A 11 -8.87 -5.64 -2.05
N VAL A 12 -9.43 -4.90 -3.01
CA VAL A 12 -8.83 -4.71 -4.33
C VAL A 12 -8.04 -3.40 -4.33
N ALA A 13 -6.80 -3.46 -4.82
CA ALA A 13 -5.98 -2.26 -5.03
C ALA A 13 -6.41 -1.54 -6.30
N LEU A 14 -6.95 -0.33 -6.15
CA LEU A 14 -7.31 0.56 -7.26
C LEU A 14 -6.10 1.34 -7.78
N ALA A 15 -5.21 1.73 -6.87
CA ALA A 15 -4.00 2.45 -7.21
C ALA A 15 -2.90 2.16 -6.18
N MET A 16 -1.67 2.12 -6.65
CA MET A 16 -0.47 2.11 -5.83
C MET A 16 0.54 3.05 -6.47
N VAL A 17 0.87 4.14 -5.78
CA VAL A 17 1.70 5.21 -6.33
C VAL A 17 2.89 5.44 -5.40
N VAL A 18 4.09 5.41 -5.97
CA VAL A 18 5.34 5.71 -5.27
C VAL A 18 5.66 7.20 -5.39
N CYS A 19 6.12 7.78 -4.30
CA CYS A 19 6.47 9.19 -4.22
C CYS A 19 7.52 9.45 -3.13
N ASP A 20 8.10 10.66 -3.13
CA ASP A 20 9.06 11.06 -2.09
C ASP A 20 8.36 11.23 -0.74
N ALA A 21 7.19 11.88 -0.72
CA ALA A 21 6.43 12.15 0.50
C ALA A 21 4.91 12.22 0.27
N ILE A 22 4.15 11.97 1.33
CA ILE A 22 2.69 12.09 1.36
C ILE A 22 2.32 13.08 2.45
N TYR A 23 1.60 14.13 2.08
CA TYR A 23 0.96 15.02 3.04
C TYR A 23 -0.53 14.71 3.11
N GLN A 24 -1.06 14.44 4.30
CA GLN A 24 -2.49 14.29 4.50
C GLN A 24 -3.05 15.54 5.18
N ASP A 25 -3.99 16.20 4.50
CA ASP A 25 -4.68 17.35 5.09
C ASP A 25 -5.46 16.90 6.33
N PRO A 26 -5.17 17.46 7.53
CA PRO A 26 -5.83 17.05 8.76
C PRO A 26 -7.34 17.31 8.75
N ALA A 27 -7.81 18.32 8.03
CA ALA A 27 -9.21 18.72 7.95
C ALA A 27 -10.02 17.83 7.00
N THR A 28 -9.50 17.54 5.80
CA THR A 28 -10.24 16.80 4.76
C THR A 28 -9.83 15.34 4.61
N LYS A 29 -8.70 14.93 5.22
CA LYS A 29 -8.06 13.61 5.05
C LYS A 29 -7.61 13.30 3.61
N LYS A 30 -7.68 14.27 2.70
CA LYS A 30 -7.16 14.14 1.33
C LYS A 30 -5.64 14.09 1.36
N CYS A 31 -5.08 13.23 0.51
CA CYS A 31 -3.63 13.05 0.40
C CYS A 31 -3.09 13.83 -0.81
N THR A 32 -2.03 14.61 -0.59
CA THR A 32 -1.18 15.19 -1.64
C THR A 32 0.09 14.36 -1.76
N LEU A 33 0.35 13.87 -2.97
CA LEU A 33 1.56 13.10 -3.29
C LEU A 33 2.63 14.04 -3.83
N LEU A 34 3.80 14.07 -3.19
CA LEU A 34 4.91 14.96 -3.52
C LEU A 34 6.00 14.15 -4.22
N GLY A 35 6.38 14.57 -5.43
CA GLY A 35 7.43 13.91 -6.20
C GLY A 35 7.06 12.47 -6.56
N THR A 36 5.99 12.27 -7.33
CA THR A 36 5.65 10.92 -7.84
C THR A 36 6.68 10.46 -8.85
N PHE A 37 7.15 9.22 -8.74
CA PHE A 37 8.15 8.67 -9.65
C PHE A 37 7.91 7.18 -9.90
N SER A 38 8.44 6.71 -11.03
CA SER A 38 8.42 5.29 -11.41
C SER A 38 9.82 4.69 -11.55
N THR A 39 10.87 5.50 -11.42
CA THR A 39 12.27 5.09 -11.57
C THR A 39 13.14 5.75 -10.51
N ILE A 40 14.08 4.98 -9.96
CA ILE A 40 15.13 5.50 -9.09
C ILE A 40 16.38 5.72 -9.94
N THR A 41 16.84 6.97 -10.03
CA THR A 41 18.07 7.28 -10.76
C THR A 41 19.29 7.11 -9.85
N ALA A 42 20.18 6.18 -10.20
CA ALA A 42 21.42 5.92 -9.47
C ALA A 42 22.64 6.11 -10.36
N ARG A 43 23.56 7.03 -10.00
CA ARG A 43 24.78 7.28 -10.80
C ARG A 43 25.83 6.19 -10.67
N ARG A 44 25.88 5.50 -9.53
CA ARG A 44 26.75 4.38 -9.23
C ARG A 44 26.14 3.54 -8.12
N PHE A 45 26.43 2.25 -8.13
CA PHE A 45 26.03 1.33 -7.06
C PHE A 45 27.22 1.07 -6.11
N PRO A 46 26.98 0.77 -4.82
CA PRO A 46 25.68 0.79 -4.15
C PRO A 46 25.13 2.22 -3.98
N VAL A 47 23.80 2.35 -4.01
CA VAL A 47 23.08 3.62 -3.83
C VAL A 47 22.16 3.51 -2.62
N SER A 48 22.11 4.56 -1.80
CA SER A 48 21.11 4.71 -0.75
C SER A 48 20.07 5.71 -1.23
N HIS A 49 18.84 5.25 -1.46
CA HIS A 49 17.72 6.14 -1.78
C HIS A 49 17.17 6.73 -0.46
N PRO A 50 17.04 8.06 -0.33
CA PRO A 50 16.86 8.70 0.97
C PRO A 50 15.50 8.43 1.61
N GLN A 51 14.42 8.39 0.82
CA GLN A 51 13.06 8.22 1.30
C GLN A 51 12.17 7.65 0.20
N LEU A 52 11.24 6.77 0.58
CA LEU A 52 10.23 6.24 -0.33
C LEU A 52 8.90 6.15 0.42
N ALA A 53 7.87 6.78 -0.12
CA ALA A 53 6.51 6.71 0.38
C ALA A 53 5.59 6.05 -0.66
N VAL A 54 4.59 5.30 -0.20
CA VAL A 54 3.63 4.59 -1.05
C VAL A 54 2.22 4.99 -0.68
N HIS A 55 1.48 5.55 -1.62
CA HIS A 55 0.05 5.75 -1.50
C HIS A 55 -0.68 4.55 -2.09
N VAL A 56 -1.59 3.96 -1.32
CA VAL A 56 -2.41 2.83 -1.76
C VAL A 56 -3.88 3.20 -1.63
N ALA A 57 -4.63 3.05 -2.71
CA ALA A 57 -6.08 3.15 -2.73
C ALA A 57 -6.67 1.74 -2.78
N LEU A 58 -7.44 1.37 -1.76
CA LEU A 58 -8.06 0.05 -1.62
C LEU A 58 -9.59 0.19 -1.66
N THR A 59 -10.28 -0.79 -2.25
CA THR A 59 -11.75 -0.89 -2.26
C THR A 59 -12.20 -2.30 -1.92
N ASP A 60 -13.51 -2.47 -1.74
CA ASP A 60 -14.19 -3.75 -1.48
C ASP A 60 -13.72 -4.51 -0.21
N GLY A 61 -12.93 -3.86 0.65
CA GLY A 61 -12.68 -4.36 2.00
C GLY A 61 -13.91 -4.17 2.90
N ARG A 62 -14.10 -5.05 3.89
CA ARG A 62 -15.14 -4.88 4.93
C ARG A 62 -14.57 -5.14 6.32
N GLY A 63 -14.85 -4.25 7.26
CA GLY A 63 -14.35 -4.39 8.63
C GLY A 63 -12.82 -4.33 8.69
N ASN A 64 -12.23 -5.06 9.63
CA ASN A 64 -10.78 -5.03 9.85
C ASN A 64 -10.08 -6.06 8.96
N VAL A 65 -9.24 -5.58 8.04
CA VAL A 65 -8.43 -6.42 7.15
C VAL A 65 -6.96 -6.20 7.43
N ARG A 66 -6.20 -7.29 7.59
CA ARG A 66 -4.74 -7.24 7.71
C ARG A 66 -4.13 -7.16 6.31
N ILE A 67 -3.34 -6.11 6.08
CA ILE A 67 -2.66 -5.84 4.81
C ILE A 67 -1.16 -5.94 5.02
N LYS A 68 -0.46 -6.50 4.04
CA LYS A 68 1.00 -6.58 3.97
C LYS A 68 1.49 -5.80 2.75
N LEU A 69 2.37 -4.84 2.97
CA LEU A 69 3.16 -4.17 1.93
C LEU A 69 4.57 -4.75 1.93
N ALA A 70 5.11 -5.07 0.77
CA ALA A 70 6.46 -5.57 0.63
C ALA A 70 7.19 -4.93 -0.55
N LEU A 71 8.48 -4.63 -0.36
CA LEU A 71 9.39 -4.31 -1.45
C LEU A 71 10.16 -5.59 -1.77
N VAL A 72 9.97 -6.12 -2.97
CA VAL A 72 10.59 -7.37 -3.44
C VAL A 72 11.73 -7.05 -4.40
N GLY A 73 12.73 -7.93 -4.43
CA GLY A 73 13.80 -7.89 -5.41
C GLY A 73 13.34 -8.34 -6.80
N ASP A 74 14.29 -8.51 -7.70
CA ASP A 74 14.08 -9.00 -9.07
C ASP A 74 13.69 -10.49 -9.13
N SER A 75 14.11 -11.28 -8.15
CA SER A 75 13.82 -12.69 -8.03
C SER A 75 12.89 -12.96 -6.85
N GLU A 76 11.78 -13.67 -7.12
CA GLU A 76 10.86 -14.15 -6.09
C GLU A 76 11.50 -15.16 -5.11
N SER A 77 12.66 -15.74 -5.48
CA SER A 77 13.41 -16.67 -4.64
C SER A 77 14.09 -16.00 -3.45
N HIS A 78 14.27 -14.68 -3.49
CA HIS A 78 14.90 -13.93 -2.40
C HIS A 78 13.85 -13.38 -1.43
N PRO A 79 14.19 -13.29 -0.12
CA PRO A 79 13.32 -12.64 0.84
C PRO A 79 13.07 -11.18 0.44
N PRO A 80 11.90 -10.61 0.77
CA PRO A 80 11.59 -9.22 0.46
C PRO A 80 12.62 -8.29 1.14
N LEU A 81 13.02 -7.25 0.41
CA LEU A 81 13.93 -6.20 0.89
C LEU A 81 13.31 -5.42 2.05
N PHE A 82 11.99 -5.28 2.04
CA PHE A 82 11.22 -4.68 3.12
C PHE A 82 9.84 -5.34 3.22
N SER A 83 9.30 -5.44 4.43
CA SER A 83 7.89 -5.77 4.63
C SER A 83 7.31 -5.03 5.84
N GLY A 84 6.14 -4.44 5.64
CA GLY A 84 5.31 -3.86 6.69
C GLY A 84 3.92 -4.46 6.68
N GLU A 85 3.34 -4.65 7.86
CA GLU A 85 1.97 -5.14 8.00
C GLU A 85 1.15 -4.18 8.87
N GLY A 86 -0.13 -4.06 8.57
CA GLY A 86 -1.05 -3.20 9.30
C GLY A 86 -2.50 -3.67 9.21
N MET A 87 -3.33 -3.26 10.16
CA MET A 87 -4.77 -3.43 10.07
C MET A 87 -5.40 -2.18 9.47
N ILE A 88 -6.24 -2.37 8.46
CA ILE A 88 -7.04 -1.32 7.86
C ILE A 88 -8.51 -1.59 8.20
N HIS A 89 -9.16 -0.58 8.75
CA HIS A 89 -10.60 -0.61 9.00
C HIS A 89 -11.33 -0.03 7.80
N PHE A 90 -12.14 -0.86 7.14
CA PHE A 90 -13.05 -0.46 6.08
C PHE A 90 -14.44 -0.22 6.67
N ALA A 91 -14.90 1.03 6.61
CA ALA A 91 -16.24 1.39 7.03
C ALA A 91 -17.29 0.69 6.16
N ASP A 92 -18.42 0.30 6.78
CA ASP A 92 -19.54 -0.26 6.04
C ASP A 92 -20.27 0.88 5.32
N PRO A 93 -20.38 0.85 3.97
CA PRO A 93 -21.02 1.93 3.21
C PRO A 93 -22.54 2.04 3.42
N ARG A 94 -23.15 1.10 4.14
CA ARG A 94 -24.60 1.09 4.44
C ARG A 94 -24.97 1.83 5.72
N VAL A 95 -23.96 2.26 6.50
CA VAL A 95 -24.12 2.91 7.80
C VAL A 95 -23.62 4.34 7.69
#